data_AF-A0AA97H408-F1
#
_entry.id   AF-A0AA97H408-F1
#
_cell.length_a   1.000
_cell.length_b   1.000
_cell.length_c   1.000
_cell.angle_alpha   90.00
_cell.angle_beta   90.00
_cell.angle_gamma   90.00
#
_symmetry.space_group_name_H-M   'P 1'
#
loop_
_entity.id
_entity.type
_entity.pdbx_description
1 polymer ?
#
loop_
_entity_poly.entity_id
_entity_poly.type
_entity_poly.pdbx_seq_one_letter_code
_entity_poly.pdbx_strand_id
1 'polypeptide(L)'
;MNVKIQKVNKLIFKAKKDQKNALEDLKDLNQKIEVREQLIATINLEAKLLSNEITSNEKKIAQLDKKLATLKKDYADMIYKSYKSKSQQSRIMFLLSSKNFRQAYKRLQYMKQYTSFRKKQGEEITVQTLLITQLIDSLTLQKKEKDTLVLFEKEEKKKIEVDQEKKKSLVSQIKKKEKNIRKNFEIRFEKKKELLTKLIN
;
A
#
# COMPACT_ATOMS: atom_id res chain seq x y z
N MET A 1 -36.56 56.87 15.07
CA MET A 1 -36.55 55.49 15.61
C MET A 1 -36.51 54.40 14.53
N ASN A 2 -37.33 54.48 13.47
CA ASN A 2 -37.41 53.45 12.40
C ASN A 2 -36.08 53.12 11.68
N VAL A 3 -35.22 54.11 11.43
CA VAL A 3 -33.91 53.89 10.76
C VAL A 3 -32.97 53.00 11.59
N LYS A 4 -32.98 53.14 12.92
CA LYS A 4 -32.18 52.28 13.83
C LYS A 4 -32.69 50.84 13.86
N ILE A 5 -34.00 50.63 13.68
CA ILE A 5 -34.61 49.29 13.63
C ILE A 5 -34.27 48.61 12.30
N GLN A 6 -34.39 49.32 11.18
CA GLN A 6 -34.07 48.78 9.85
C GLN A 6 -32.58 48.41 9.70
N LYS A 7 -31.65 49.26 10.17
CA LYS A 7 -30.20 48.93 10.16
C LYS A 7 -29.92 47.64 10.91
N VAL A 8 -30.65 47.38 11.99
CA VAL A 8 -30.45 46.19 12.80
C VAL A 8 -31.07 44.96 12.16
N ASN A 9 -32.29 45.06 11.62
CA ASN A 9 -32.89 43.93 10.91
C ASN A 9 -31.98 43.45 9.77
N LYS A 10 -31.31 44.39 9.07
CA LYS A 10 -30.26 44.07 8.10
C LYS A 10 -29.06 43.33 8.74
N LEU A 11 -28.57 43.78 9.89
CA LEU A 11 -27.48 43.10 10.63
C LEU A 11 -27.86 41.69 11.09
N ILE A 12 -29.09 41.49 11.60
CA ILE A 12 -29.58 40.17 12.02
C ILE A 12 -29.70 39.24 10.82
N PHE A 13 -30.26 39.72 9.71
CA PHE A 13 -30.37 38.93 8.49
C PHE A 13 -28.99 38.52 7.95
N LYS A 14 -28.04 39.46 7.93
CA LYS A 14 -26.64 39.17 7.56
C LYS A 14 -26.01 38.14 8.50
N ALA A 15 -26.18 38.29 9.81
CA ALA A 15 -25.64 37.35 10.79
C ALA A 15 -26.25 35.94 10.66
N LYS A 16 -27.55 35.83 10.37
CA LYS A 16 -28.21 34.54 10.07
C LYS A 16 -27.67 33.90 8.79
N LYS A 17 -27.47 34.69 7.73
CA LYS A 17 -26.87 34.20 6.48
C LYS A 17 -25.44 33.71 6.69
N ASP A 18 -24.62 34.50 7.40
CA ASP A 18 -23.24 34.13 7.72
C ASP A 18 -23.17 32.87 8.60
N GLN A 19 -24.15 32.68 9.49
CA GLN A 19 -24.27 31.46 10.30
C GLN A 19 -24.64 30.24 9.43
N LYS A 20 -25.58 30.40 8.49
CA LYS A 20 -25.95 29.33 7.55
C LYS A 20 -24.74 28.89 6.72
N ASN A 21 -24.02 29.85 6.12
CA ASN A 21 -22.82 29.57 5.34
C ASN A 21 -21.75 28.85 6.19
N ALA A 22 -21.52 29.30 7.43
CA ALA A 22 -20.57 28.64 8.31
C ALA A 22 -20.98 27.20 8.70
N LEU A 23 -22.28 26.90 8.77
CA LEU A 23 -22.77 25.53 8.99
C LEU A 23 -22.60 24.66 7.75
N GLU A 24 -22.79 25.21 6.55
CA GLU A 24 -22.50 24.54 5.28
C GLU A 24 -21.00 24.24 5.15
N ASP A 25 -20.13 25.23 5.39
CA ASP A 25 -18.67 25.06 5.41
C ASP A 25 -18.24 23.96 6.40
N LEU A 26 -18.89 23.90 7.58
CA LEU A 26 -18.61 22.88 8.59
C LEU A 26 -19.03 21.49 8.12
N LYS A 27 -20.17 21.39 7.43
CA LYS A 27 -20.66 20.12 6.86
C LYS A 27 -19.70 19.63 5.78
N ASP A 28 -19.29 20.49 4.87
CA ASP A 28 -18.37 20.14 3.78
C ASP A 28 -17.01 19.70 4.33
N LEU A 29 -16.52 20.37 5.36
CA LEU A 29 -15.27 20.01 6.03
C LEU A 29 -15.35 18.65 6.74
N ASN A 30 -16.48 18.34 7.38
CA ASN A 30 -16.71 17.02 7.98
C ASN A 30 -16.73 15.92 6.91
N GLN A 31 -17.47 16.14 5.82
CA GLN A 31 -17.55 15.18 4.72
C GLN A 31 -16.15 14.95 4.10
N LYS A 32 -15.36 16.01 3.93
CA LYS A 32 -14.00 15.92 3.41
C LYS A 32 -13.08 15.12 4.33
N ILE A 33 -13.18 15.30 5.64
CA ILE A 33 -12.42 14.51 6.63
C ILE A 33 -12.84 13.04 6.55
N GLU A 34 -14.14 12.75 6.53
CA GLU A 34 -14.67 11.38 6.45
C GLU A 34 -14.20 10.65 5.20
N VAL A 35 -14.28 11.30 4.02
CA VAL A 35 -13.79 10.71 2.76
C VAL A 35 -12.30 10.40 2.82
N ARG A 36 -11.50 11.25 3.48
CA ARG A 36 -10.06 10.98 3.66
C ARG A 36 -9.77 9.87 4.65
N GLU A 37 -10.54 9.77 5.73
CA GLU A 37 -10.42 8.67 6.68
C GLU A 37 -10.76 7.33 6.01
N GLN A 38 -11.78 7.30 5.15
CA GLN A 38 -12.11 6.13 4.32
C GLN A 38 -10.98 5.81 3.33
N LEU A 39 -10.41 6.81 2.66
CA LEU A 39 -9.27 6.62 1.76
C LEU A 39 -8.06 6.03 2.50
N ILE A 40 -7.72 6.56 3.68
CA ILE A 40 -6.65 6.03 4.55
C ILE A 40 -6.95 4.59 4.98
N ALA A 41 -8.19 4.26 5.29
CA ALA A 41 -8.58 2.89 5.63
C ALA A 41 -8.34 1.94 4.44
N THR A 42 -8.71 2.34 3.23
CA THR A 42 -8.45 1.57 2.00
C THR A 42 -6.95 1.38 1.75
N ILE A 43 -6.16 2.46 1.84
CA ILE A 43 -4.69 2.40 1.69
C ILE A 43 -4.07 1.43 2.70
N ASN A 44 -4.55 1.46 3.95
CA ASN A 44 -4.05 0.56 4.99
C ASN A 44 -4.39 -0.91 4.71
N LEU A 45 -5.58 -1.20 4.18
CA LEU A 45 -5.94 -2.55 3.75
C LEU A 45 -5.05 -3.02 2.59
N GLU A 46 -4.85 -2.17 1.59
CA GLU A 46 -4.00 -2.47 0.43
C GLU A 46 -2.54 -2.70 0.84
N ALA A 47 -1.98 -1.82 1.67
CA ALA A 47 -0.62 -1.97 2.21
C ALA A 47 -0.47 -3.26 3.04
N LYS A 48 -1.51 -3.69 3.76
CA LYS A 48 -1.53 -4.95 4.51
C LYS A 48 -1.56 -6.16 3.58
N LEU A 49 -2.40 -6.15 2.54
CA LEU A 49 -2.44 -7.20 1.53
C LEU A 49 -1.08 -7.34 0.83
N LEU A 50 -0.51 -6.22 0.38
CA LEU A 50 0.79 -6.18 -0.25
C LEU A 50 1.91 -6.67 0.68
N SER A 51 1.83 -6.35 1.98
CA SER A 51 2.78 -6.88 2.98
C SER A 51 2.71 -8.41 3.12
N ASN A 52 1.51 -8.98 3.08
CA ASN A 52 1.31 -10.43 3.15
C ASN A 52 1.85 -11.11 1.89
N GLU A 53 1.59 -10.54 0.71
CA GLU A 53 2.12 -11.03 -0.56
C GLU A 53 3.64 -10.98 -0.60
N ILE A 54 4.25 -9.85 -0.20
CA ILE A 54 5.71 -9.70 -0.08
C ILE A 54 6.28 -10.80 0.82
N THR A 55 5.69 -11.02 2.00
CA THR A 55 6.15 -12.05 2.94
C THR A 55 6.03 -13.47 2.36
N SER A 56 4.95 -13.75 1.63
CA SER A 56 4.74 -15.04 0.96
C SER A 56 5.78 -15.26 -0.14
N ASN A 57 6.01 -14.24 -0.97
CA ASN A 57 6.98 -14.26 -2.06
C ASN A 57 8.42 -14.41 -1.54
N GLU A 58 8.79 -13.73 -0.46
CA GLU A 58 10.09 -13.90 0.19
C GLU A 58 10.32 -15.33 0.67
N LYS A 59 9.31 -15.95 1.30
CA LYS A 59 9.39 -17.37 1.71
C LYS A 59 9.54 -18.29 0.49
N LYS A 60 8.81 -18.02 -0.59
CA LYS A 60 8.88 -18.80 -1.82
C LYS A 60 10.26 -18.69 -2.49
N ILE A 61 10.81 -17.48 -2.58
CA ILE A 61 12.17 -17.23 -3.08
C ILE A 61 13.19 -17.99 -2.23
N ALA A 62 13.12 -17.88 -0.90
CA ALA A 62 14.04 -18.60 -0.01
C ALA A 62 13.97 -20.14 -0.17
N GLN A 63 12.79 -20.69 -0.42
CA GLN A 63 12.62 -22.11 -0.72
C GLN A 63 13.22 -22.49 -2.08
N LEU A 64 13.01 -21.66 -3.11
CA LEU A 64 13.56 -21.87 -4.44
C LEU A 64 15.09 -21.76 -4.45
N ASP A 65 15.66 -20.80 -3.72
CA ASP A 65 17.11 -20.66 -3.56
C ASP A 65 17.75 -21.90 -2.92
N LYS A 66 17.12 -22.46 -1.88
CA LYS A 66 17.59 -23.71 -1.25
C LYS A 66 17.57 -24.88 -2.24
N LYS A 67 16.50 -24.99 -3.04
CA LYS A 67 16.38 -26.03 -4.09
C LYS A 67 17.45 -25.84 -5.16
N LEU A 68 17.63 -24.61 -5.63
CA LEU A 68 18.62 -24.26 -6.64
C LEU A 68 20.06 -24.52 -6.14
N ALA A 69 20.36 -24.22 -4.88
CA ALA A 69 21.65 -24.51 -4.27
C ALA A 69 21.93 -26.03 -4.24
N THR A 70 20.91 -26.82 -3.90
CA THR A 70 21.00 -28.30 -3.91
C THR A 70 21.24 -28.81 -5.33
N LEU A 71 20.47 -28.34 -6.31
CA LEU A 71 20.65 -28.72 -7.72
C LEU A 71 22.02 -28.34 -8.28
N LYS A 72 22.52 -27.14 -7.95
CA LYS A 72 23.87 -26.70 -8.33
C LYS A 72 24.95 -27.58 -7.71
N LYS A 73 24.78 -27.99 -6.44
CA LYS A 73 25.70 -28.91 -5.77
C LYS A 73 25.70 -30.29 -6.44
N ASP A 74 24.54 -30.88 -6.66
CA ASP A 74 24.41 -32.19 -7.30
C ASP A 74 24.99 -32.18 -8.72
N TYR A 75 24.74 -31.09 -9.46
CA TYR A 75 25.31 -30.88 -10.78
C TYR A 75 26.84 -30.78 -10.71
N ALA A 76 27.39 -30.01 -9.77
CA ALA A 76 28.84 -29.89 -9.58
C ALA A 76 29.51 -31.22 -9.23
N ASP A 77 28.92 -32.00 -8.31
CA ASP A 77 29.40 -33.33 -7.93
C ASP A 77 29.38 -34.29 -9.12
N MET A 78 28.32 -34.24 -9.92
CA MET A 78 28.23 -35.00 -11.16
C MET A 78 29.33 -34.57 -12.16
N ILE A 79 29.55 -33.26 -12.35
CA ILE A 79 30.65 -32.71 -13.18
C ILE A 79 32.01 -33.25 -12.71
N TYR A 80 32.30 -33.14 -11.42
CA TYR A 80 33.54 -33.60 -10.81
C TYR A 80 33.77 -35.10 -10.97
N LYS A 81 32.77 -35.94 -10.65
CA LYS A 81 32.87 -37.41 -10.82
C LYS A 81 33.16 -37.80 -12.27
N SER A 82 32.49 -37.14 -13.22
CA SER A 82 32.78 -37.37 -14.64
C SER A 82 34.18 -36.93 -15.03
N TYR A 83 34.70 -35.83 -14.48
CA TYR A 83 36.06 -35.38 -14.73
C TYR A 83 37.08 -36.37 -14.17
N LYS A 84 36.90 -36.87 -12.94
CA LYS A 84 37.76 -37.92 -12.35
C LYS A 84 37.76 -39.20 -13.18
N SER A 85 36.65 -39.52 -13.85
CA SER A 85 36.56 -40.66 -14.77
C SER A 85 37.01 -40.36 -16.21
N LYS A 86 37.39 -39.11 -16.55
CA LYS A 86 37.82 -38.68 -17.90
C LYS A 86 39.31 -38.99 -18.13
N SER A 87 39.59 -40.09 -18.79
CA SER A 87 40.49 -39.99 -19.94
C SER A 87 39.68 -40.38 -21.18
N GLN A 88 39.95 -39.77 -22.34
CA GLN A 88 39.33 -40.17 -23.62
C GLN A 88 39.60 -41.67 -23.88
N GLN A 89 40.81 -42.10 -23.50
CA GLN A 89 41.21 -43.49 -23.36
C GLN A 89 40.23 -44.27 -22.48
N SER A 90 39.85 -43.77 -21.30
CA SER A 90 38.94 -44.44 -20.35
C SER A 90 37.53 -44.66 -20.92
N ARG A 91 36.99 -43.74 -21.73
CA ARG A 91 35.65 -43.91 -22.34
C ARG A 91 35.67 -44.95 -23.44
N ILE A 92 36.66 -44.90 -24.32
CA ILE A 92 36.84 -45.89 -25.39
C ILE A 92 37.19 -47.24 -24.74
N MET A 93 38.13 -47.28 -23.79
CA MET A 93 38.50 -48.47 -23.01
C MET A 93 37.33 -49.02 -22.20
N PHE A 94 36.43 -48.19 -21.69
CA PHE A 94 35.21 -48.63 -21.00
C PHE A 94 34.24 -49.33 -21.96
N LEU A 95 34.13 -48.87 -23.21
CA LEU A 95 33.35 -49.57 -24.23
C LEU A 95 34.08 -50.84 -24.72
N LEU A 96 35.39 -50.78 -24.95
CA LEU A 96 36.22 -51.88 -25.45
C LEU A 96 36.45 -53.00 -24.41
N SER A 97 36.40 -52.70 -23.11
CA SER A 97 36.44 -53.70 -22.02
C SER A 97 35.13 -54.48 -21.85
N SER A 98 34.23 -54.42 -22.83
CA SER A 98 32.98 -55.18 -22.82
C SER A 98 33.25 -56.62 -23.25
N LYS A 99 32.68 -57.59 -22.54
CA LYS A 99 32.79 -59.03 -22.81
C LYS A 99 32.11 -59.44 -24.14
N ASN A 100 31.15 -58.64 -24.62
CA ASN A 100 30.45 -58.85 -25.89
C ASN A 100 29.77 -57.57 -26.41
N PHE A 101 29.31 -57.62 -27.66
CA PHE A 101 28.63 -56.51 -28.32
C PHE A 101 27.38 -56.02 -27.57
N ARG A 102 26.57 -56.95 -27.02
CA ARG A 102 25.36 -56.59 -26.25
C ARG A 102 25.70 -55.75 -25.02
N GLN A 103 26.79 -56.07 -24.32
CA GLN A 103 27.27 -55.30 -23.17
C GLN A 103 27.79 -53.91 -23.60
N ALA A 104 28.55 -53.85 -24.69
CA ALA A 104 29.04 -52.57 -25.24
C ALA A 104 27.88 -51.65 -25.65
N TYR A 105 26.85 -52.20 -26.29
CA TYR A 105 25.63 -51.46 -26.64
C TYR A 105 24.91 -50.89 -25.42
N LYS A 106 24.72 -51.69 -24.35
CA LYS A 106 24.13 -51.20 -23.10
C LYS A 106 24.97 -50.08 -22.47
N ARG A 107 26.29 -50.22 -22.41
CA ARG A 107 27.21 -49.18 -21.91
C ARG A 107 27.11 -47.89 -22.71
N LEU A 108 27.04 -47.98 -24.04
CA LEU A 108 26.83 -46.82 -24.91
C LEU A 108 25.50 -46.11 -24.63
N GLN A 109 24.41 -46.88 -24.46
CA GLN A 109 23.11 -46.32 -24.09
C GLN A 109 23.15 -45.59 -22.75
N TYR A 110 23.80 -46.17 -21.73
CA TYR A 110 23.98 -45.49 -20.44
C TYR A 110 24.78 -44.19 -20.56
N MET A 111 25.83 -44.14 -21.39
CA MET A 111 26.58 -42.92 -21.61
C MET A 111 25.73 -41.82 -22.28
N LYS A 112 24.85 -42.19 -23.22
CA LYS A 112 23.89 -41.26 -23.83
C LYS A 112 22.88 -40.73 -22.81
N GLN A 113 22.27 -41.63 -22.01
CA GLN A 113 21.34 -41.26 -20.94
C GLN A 113 21.99 -40.33 -19.92
N TYR A 114 23.22 -40.65 -19.50
CA TYR A 114 23.99 -39.81 -18.57
C TYR A 114 24.19 -38.41 -19.14
N THR A 115 24.64 -38.29 -20.39
CA THR A 115 24.87 -36.99 -21.06
C THR A 115 23.57 -36.17 -21.17
N SER A 116 22.47 -36.83 -21.53
CA SER A 116 21.14 -36.20 -21.59
C SER A 116 20.69 -35.69 -20.22
N PHE A 117 20.88 -36.48 -19.18
CA PHE A 117 20.55 -36.09 -17.80
C PHE A 117 21.34 -34.85 -17.35
N ARG A 118 22.65 -34.76 -17.66
CA ARG A 118 23.44 -33.55 -17.31
C ARG A 118 22.92 -32.31 -18.02
N LYS A 119 22.62 -32.43 -19.31
CA LYS A 119 22.06 -31.33 -20.10
C LYS A 119 20.77 -30.83 -19.47
N LYS A 120 19.85 -31.76 -19.14
CA LYS A 120 18.58 -31.43 -18.48
C LYS A 120 18.77 -30.74 -17.13
N GLN A 121 19.71 -31.21 -16.28
CA GLN A 121 20.00 -30.55 -15.00
C GLN A 121 20.54 -29.11 -15.19
N GLY A 122 21.40 -28.88 -16.18
CA GLY A 122 21.90 -27.53 -16.48
C GLY A 122 20.80 -26.58 -16.97
N GLU A 123 19.91 -27.08 -17.82
CA GLU A 123 18.72 -26.35 -18.27
C GLU A 123 17.79 -26.02 -17.09
N GLU A 124 17.54 -26.98 -16.21
CA GLU A 124 16.71 -26.79 -15.02
C GLU A 124 17.28 -25.72 -14.06
N ILE A 125 18.59 -25.75 -13.81
CA ILE A 125 19.29 -24.72 -13.03
C ILE A 125 19.10 -23.34 -13.66
N THR A 126 19.20 -23.24 -14.99
CA THR A 126 19.07 -21.98 -15.72
C THR A 126 17.65 -21.43 -15.61
N VAL A 127 16.64 -22.28 -15.85
CA VAL A 127 15.22 -21.90 -15.75
C VAL A 127 14.87 -21.47 -14.32
N GLN A 128 15.30 -22.21 -13.30
CA GLN A 128 15.04 -21.85 -11.90
C GLN A 128 15.73 -20.54 -11.52
N THR A 129 16.96 -20.31 -11.96
CA THR A 129 17.68 -19.04 -11.70
C THR A 129 16.91 -17.87 -12.30
N LEU A 130 16.45 -17.99 -13.54
CA LEU A 130 15.68 -16.93 -14.22
C LEU A 130 14.35 -16.63 -13.51
N LEU A 131 13.64 -17.67 -13.09
CA LEU A 131 12.39 -17.53 -12.34
C LEU A 131 12.61 -16.82 -11.00
N ILE A 132 13.68 -17.16 -10.26
CA ILE A 132 14.01 -16.50 -9.00
C ILE A 132 14.33 -15.02 -9.23
N THR A 133 15.12 -14.68 -10.26
CA THR A 133 15.42 -13.29 -10.62
C THR A 133 14.15 -12.50 -10.92
N GLN A 134 13.24 -13.05 -11.73
CA GLN A 134 11.96 -12.41 -12.04
C GLN A 134 11.09 -12.17 -10.79
N LEU A 135 11.08 -13.13 -9.86
CA LEU A 135 10.37 -12.97 -8.59
C LEU A 135 11.00 -11.90 -7.71
N ILE A 136 12.33 -11.80 -7.67
CA ILE A 136 13.03 -10.73 -6.94
C ILE A 136 12.70 -9.37 -7.55
N ASP A 137 12.75 -9.24 -8.87
CA ASP A 137 12.42 -7.98 -9.55
C ASP A 137 10.97 -7.55 -9.24
N SER A 138 10.01 -8.48 -9.35
CA SER A 138 8.62 -8.24 -8.97
C SER A 138 8.49 -7.83 -7.50
N LEU A 139 9.19 -8.52 -6.59
CA LEU A 139 9.19 -8.19 -5.16
C LEU A 139 9.73 -6.78 -4.88
N THR A 140 10.76 -6.34 -5.62
CA THR A 140 11.30 -4.99 -5.46
C THR A 140 10.29 -3.92 -5.89
N LEU A 141 9.51 -4.18 -6.94
CA LEU A 141 8.44 -3.28 -7.39
C LEU A 141 7.32 -3.21 -6.34
N GLN A 142 6.87 -4.37 -5.83
CA GLN A 142 5.86 -4.43 -4.76
C GLN A 142 6.30 -3.66 -3.50
N LYS A 143 7.58 -3.76 -3.12
CA LYS A 143 8.12 -2.99 -1.98
C LYS A 143 8.06 -1.47 -2.23
N LYS A 144 8.44 -1.01 -3.42
CA LYS A 144 8.37 0.42 -3.80
C LYS A 144 6.94 0.95 -3.82
N GLU A 145 6.01 0.16 -4.32
CA GLU A 145 4.58 0.49 -4.32
C GLU A 145 4.05 0.64 -2.89
N LYS A 146 4.38 -0.32 -2.01
CA LYS A 146 4.04 -0.23 -0.58
C LYS A 146 4.60 1.05 0.06
N ASP A 147 5.86 1.39 -0.20
CA ASP A 147 6.48 2.59 0.35
C ASP A 147 5.76 3.86 -0.13
N THR A 148 5.30 3.87 -1.38
CA THR A 148 4.52 4.97 -1.97
C THR A 148 3.15 5.08 -1.29
N LEU A 149 2.45 3.96 -1.04
CA LEU A 149 1.20 3.95 -0.28
C LEU A 149 1.37 4.51 1.13
N VAL A 150 2.48 4.16 1.82
CA VAL A 150 2.79 4.69 3.16
C VAL A 150 3.06 6.19 3.13
N LEU A 151 3.72 6.70 2.09
CA LEU A 151 3.92 8.14 1.92
C LEU A 151 2.59 8.86 1.69
N PHE A 152 1.73 8.32 0.81
CA PHE A 152 0.41 8.88 0.53
C PHE A 152 -0.49 8.88 1.78
N GLU A 153 -0.47 7.81 2.57
CA GLU A 153 -1.16 7.74 3.86
C GLU A 153 -0.74 8.87 4.81
N LYS A 154 0.57 9.13 4.91
CA LYS A 154 1.12 10.22 5.76
C LYS A 154 0.68 11.59 5.26
N GLU A 155 0.63 11.81 3.95
CA GLU A 155 0.16 13.06 3.38
C GLU A 155 -1.33 13.29 3.68
N GLU A 156 -2.18 12.28 3.50
CA GLU A 156 -3.61 12.41 3.82
C GLU A 156 -3.85 12.66 5.31
N LYS A 157 -3.07 12.02 6.21
CA LYS A 157 -3.11 12.31 7.66
C LYS A 157 -2.80 13.77 7.97
N LYS A 158 -1.74 14.34 7.38
CA LYS A 158 -1.41 15.77 7.54
C LYS A 158 -2.53 16.67 7.05
N LYS A 159 -3.17 16.32 5.92
CA LYS A 159 -4.29 17.10 5.40
C LYS A 159 -5.52 17.01 6.31
N ILE A 160 -5.77 15.86 6.94
CA ILE A 160 -6.81 15.69 7.97
C ILE A 160 -6.52 16.59 9.17
N GLU A 161 -5.30 16.61 9.69
CA GLU A 161 -4.91 17.47 10.83
C GLU A 161 -5.21 18.95 10.55
N VAL A 162 -4.83 19.43 9.36
CA VAL A 162 -5.12 20.81 8.91
C VAL A 162 -6.63 21.07 8.86
N ASP A 163 -7.41 20.14 8.34
CA ASP A 163 -8.86 20.29 8.22
C ASP A 163 -9.56 20.16 9.60
N GLN A 164 -9.02 19.38 10.54
CA GLN A 164 -9.48 19.34 11.93
C GLN A 164 -9.23 20.68 12.66
N GLU A 165 -8.09 21.32 12.45
CA GLU A 165 -7.82 22.65 13.03
C GLU A 165 -8.76 23.72 12.45
N LYS A 166 -9.03 23.70 11.15
CA LYS A 166 -10.06 24.56 10.52
C LYS A 166 -11.43 24.32 11.14
N LYS A 167 -11.80 23.06 11.36
CA LYS A 167 -13.07 22.67 11.98
C LYS A 167 -13.20 23.26 13.38
N LYS A 168 -12.16 23.12 14.21
CA LYS A 168 -12.13 23.71 15.57
C LYS A 168 -12.31 25.23 15.54
N SER A 169 -11.60 25.91 14.63
CA SER A 169 -11.71 27.36 14.45
C SER A 169 -13.12 27.78 14.04
N LEU A 170 -13.70 27.10 13.05
CA LEU A 170 -15.04 27.39 12.53
C LEU A 170 -16.11 27.17 13.60
N VAL A 171 -16.04 26.07 14.36
CA VAL A 171 -16.94 25.81 15.50
C VAL A 171 -16.84 26.90 16.55
N SER A 172 -15.64 27.35 16.88
CA SER A 172 -15.42 28.46 17.82
C SER A 172 -16.05 29.77 17.32
N GLN A 173 -15.89 30.08 16.03
CA GLN A 173 -16.51 31.26 15.40
C GLN A 173 -18.04 31.19 15.40
N ILE A 174 -18.62 30.02 15.08
CA ILE A 174 -20.08 29.80 15.11
C ILE A 174 -20.61 30.03 16.53
N LYS A 175 -19.99 29.42 17.56
CA LYS A 175 -20.38 29.60 18.96
C LYS A 175 -20.32 31.07 19.40
N LYS A 176 -19.27 31.80 19.01
CA LYS A 176 -19.14 33.24 19.31
C LYS A 176 -20.23 34.07 18.62
N LYS A 177 -20.49 33.82 17.34
CA LYS A 177 -21.56 34.50 16.59
C LYS A 177 -22.93 34.22 17.19
N GLU A 178 -23.22 32.97 17.54
CA GLU A 178 -24.48 32.58 18.17
C GLU A 178 -24.69 33.30 19.51
N LYS A 179 -23.68 33.32 20.39
CA LYS A 179 -23.74 34.03 21.67
C LYS A 179 -24.01 35.52 21.48
N ASN A 180 -23.35 36.15 20.51
CA ASN A 180 -23.56 37.57 20.20
C ASN A 180 -24.97 37.85 19.66
N ILE A 181 -25.51 36.97 18.80
CA ILE A 181 -26.89 37.09 18.30
C ILE A 181 -27.89 36.98 19.45
N ARG A 182 -27.74 35.99 20.34
CA ARG A 182 -28.61 35.80 21.53
C ARG A 182 -28.57 37.04 22.44
N LYS A 183 -27.38 37.53 22.81
CA LYS A 183 -27.22 38.73 23.64
C LYS A 183 -27.87 39.96 23.02
N ASN A 184 -27.69 40.16 21.71
CA ASN A 184 -28.31 41.29 21.00
C ASN A 184 -29.83 41.18 20.92
N PHE A 185 -30.38 39.96 20.91
CA PHE A 185 -31.81 39.72 20.96
C PHE A 185 -32.38 40.02 22.35
N GLU A 186 -31.76 39.50 23.42
CA GLU A 186 -32.16 39.75 24.82
C GLU A 186 -32.18 41.24 25.16
N ILE A 187 -31.10 41.98 24.86
CA ILE A 187 -31.02 43.43 25.10
C ILE A 187 -32.17 44.18 24.40
N ARG A 188 -32.62 43.70 23.23
CA ARG A 188 -33.74 44.33 22.51
C ARG A 188 -35.10 43.94 23.06
N PHE A 189 -35.25 42.70 23.50
CA PHE A 189 -36.46 42.25 24.13
C PHE A 189 -36.74 43.09 25.38
N GLU A 190 -35.72 43.31 26.22
CA GLU A 190 -35.82 44.17 27.41
C GLU A 190 -36.12 45.63 27.06
N LYS A 191 -35.41 46.23 26.08
CA LYS A 191 -35.70 47.62 25.63
C LYS A 191 -37.12 47.79 25.09
N LYS A 192 -37.65 46.77 24.40
CA LYS A 192 -39.03 46.80 23.87
C LYS A 192 -40.03 46.71 25.01
N LYS A 193 -39.75 45.89 26.02
CA LYS A 193 -40.55 45.74 27.24
C LYS A 193 -40.61 47.05 28.03
N GLU A 194 -39.46 47.70 28.25
CA GLU A 194 -39.38 49.03 28.90
C GLU A 194 -40.14 50.14 28.14
N LEU A 195 -40.07 50.13 26.81
CA LEU A 195 -40.81 51.11 25.99
C LEU A 195 -42.32 50.91 26.08
N LEU A 196 -42.78 49.66 26.14
CA LEU A 196 -44.20 49.34 26.30
C LEU A 196 -44.71 49.76 27.68
N THR A 197 -43.95 49.51 28.75
CA THR A 197 -44.33 49.98 30.10
C THR A 197 -44.35 51.51 30.20
N LYS A 198 -43.46 52.22 29.48
CA LYS A 198 -43.48 53.70 29.39
C LYS A 198 -44.58 54.29 28.50
N LEU A 199 -45.25 53.47 27.69
CA LEU A 199 -46.38 53.88 26.86
C LEU A 199 -47.74 53.61 27.53
N ILE A 200 -47.74 52.76 28.55
CA ILE A 200 -48.93 52.35 29.31
C ILE A 200 -49.10 53.22 30.59
N ASN A 201 -48.02 53.87 31.04
CA ASN A 201 -48.02 54.90 32.09
C ASN A 201 -47.95 56.30 31.47
#